data_AF-A0A2P7AJR4-F1
#
_entry.id   AF-A0A2P7AJR4-F1
#
_cell.length_a   1.000
_cell.length_b   1.000
_cell.length_c   1.000
_cell.angle_alpha   90.00
_cell.angle_beta   90.00
_cell.angle_gamma   90.00
#
_symmetry.space_group_name_H-M   'P 1'
#
loop_
_entity.id
_entity.type
_entity.pdbx_description
1 polymer ?
#
loop_
_entity_poly.entity_id
_entity_poly.type
_entity_poly.pdbx_seq_one_letter_code
_entity_poly.pdbx_strand_id
1 'polypeptide(L)'
;MIQSVLYFAFGFLSAVLLALLVAPPIWRRATLLTRKRVEAETPLTLNEIQAQRDGLRAEHAIAERKLELTLENVSEKAARQLAELSEKDRLARNLAGDLAARDATVAELRSALADRDKELEKAAKVIVGHERSLEQRSSELELLHRRMASLAMNADSLQIEAAAQSTRIENLADDLREARQDKRDSDERKRKAETDLKAIQHALEQEVKRSAELEKRANALLRQLSDSEARLSRREKEIERINERLRKVLADGRRQGSSVLEPPRGKEALVQTQETLRLREEMNTLASQVVAMVARLEGPSSAVDELLAKAGSETSPVYDENGEVIVSLADRIRALQVAASDAGKAAEPR
;
A
#
# COMPACT_ATOMS: atom_id res chain seq x y z
N MET A 1 -202.28 53.12 -0.50
CA MET A 1 -200.86 52.72 -0.62
C MET A 1 -200.38 51.78 0.50
N ILE A 2 -201.03 51.73 1.68
CA ILE A 2 -200.63 50.86 2.80
C ILE A 2 -200.90 49.35 2.55
N GLN A 3 -201.96 49.02 1.81
CA GLN A 3 -202.34 47.64 1.51
C GLN A 3 -201.30 46.87 0.67
N SER A 4 -200.69 47.53 -0.32
CA SER A 4 -199.65 46.93 -1.18
C SER A 4 -198.37 46.61 -0.40
N VAL A 5 -198.01 47.48 0.55
CA VAL A 5 -196.84 47.28 1.43
C VAL A 5 -197.08 46.11 2.39
N LEU A 6 -198.30 45.95 2.91
CA LEU A 6 -198.64 44.85 3.82
C LEU A 6 -198.57 43.48 3.13
N TYR A 7 -199.09 43.36 1.91
CA TYR A 7 -198.97 42.11 1.15
C TYR A 7 -197.52 41.79 0.78
N PHE A 8 -196.71 42.81 0.45
CA PHE A 8 -195.28 42.62 0.20
C PHE A 8 -194.52 42.16 1.45
N ALA A 9 -194.77 42.80 2.61
CA ALA A 9 -194.16 42.43 3.88
C ALA A 9 -194.58 41.02 4.32
N PHE A 10 -195.86 40.66 4.16
CA PHE A 10 -196.36 39.32 4.49
C PHE A 10 -195.80 38.25 3.54
N GLY A 11 -195.69 38.56 2.24
CA GLY A 11 -195.05 37.69 1.26
C GLY A 11 -193.56 37.49 1.52
N PHE A 12 -192.83 38.55 1.89
CA PHE A 12 -191.42 38.47 2.27
C PHE A 12 -191.23 37.66 3.55
N LEU A 13 -192.04 37.90 4.58
CA LEU A 13 -191.99 37.14 5.83
C LEU A 13 -192.27 35.65 5.61
N SER A 14 -193.25 35.34 4.76
CA SER A 14 -193.56 33.96 4.32
C SER A 14 -192.38 33.31 3.59
N ALA A 15 -191.75 34.02 2.65
CA ALA A 15 -190.60 33.51 1.91
C ALA A 15 -189.38 33.27 2.83
N VAL A 16 -189.12 34.18 3.77
CA VAL A 16 -188.05 34.05 4.76
C VAL A 16 -188.31 32.87 5.70
N LEU A 17 -189.55 32.70 6.15
CA LEU A 17 -189.95 31.57 6.99
C LEU A 17 -189.72 30.23 6.28
N LEU A 18 -190.11 30.13 5.00
CA LEU A 18 -189.88 28.94 4.18
C LEU A 18 -188.38 28.70 3.93
N ALA A 19 -187.59 29.74 3.68
CA ALA A 19 -186.14 29.63 3.54
C ALA A 19 -185.48 29.12 4.83
N LEU A 20 -185.92 29.60 6.00
CA LEU A 20 -185.43 29.15 7.31
C LEU A 20 -185.85 27.71 7.63
N LEU A 21 -187.00 27.26 7.14
CA LEU A 21 -187.44 25.87 7.30
C LEU A 21 -186.59 24.91 6.45
N VAL A 22 -186.22 25.34 5.23
CA VAL A 22 -185.55 24.49 4.23
C VAL A 22 -184.02 24.56 4.32
N ALA A 23 -183.44 25.65 4.85
CA ALA A 23 -181.99 25.78 4.98
C ALA A 23 -181.34 24.71 5.89
N PRO A 24 -181.87 24.38 7.10
CA PRO A 24 -181.31 23.36 7.97
C PRO A 24 -181.21 21.95 7.33
N PRO A 25 -182.24 21.40 6.66
CA PRO A 25 -182.14 20.09 6.03
C PRO A 25 -181.18 20.07 4.84
N ILE A 26 -181.10 21.14 4.04
CA ILE A 26 -180.12 21.24 2.95
C ILE A 26 -178.69 21.26 3.49
N TRP A 27 -178.43 22.04 4.55
CA TRP A 27 -177.10 22.14 5.15
C TRP A 27 -176.65 20.82 5.80
N ARG A 28 -177.56 20.12 6.49
CA ARG A 28 -177.30 18.76 7.03
C ARG A 28 -176.98 17.75 5.93
N ARG A 29 -177.63 17.84 4.77
CA ARG A 29 -177.42 16.91 3.66
C ARG A 29 -176.10 17.19 2.92
N ALA A 30 -175.74 18.46 2.77
CA ALA A 30 -174.48 18.88 2.19
C ALA A 30 -173.28 18.39 3.03
N THR A 31 -173.33 18.53 4.36
CA THR A 31 -172.25 18.09 5.25
C THR A 31 -172.07 16.57 5.29
N LEU A 32 -173.16 15.79 5.16
CA LEU A 32 -173.08 14.33 5.05
C LEU A 32 -172.44 13.88 3.73
N LEU A 33 -172.77 14.53 2.63
CA LEU A 33 -172.21 14.22 1.30
C LEU A 33 -170.72 14.61 1.21
N THR A 34 -170.33 15.76 1.76
CA THR A 34 -168.91 16.14 1.81
C THR A 34 -168.12 15.23 2.74
N ARG A 35 -168.68 14.85 3.90
CA ARG A 35 -168.04 13.87 4.80
C ARG A 35 -167.85 12.51 4.14
N LYS A 36 -168.90 11.96 3.49
CA LYS A 36 -168.80 10.69 2.76
C LYS A 36 -167.81 10.74 1.60
N ARG A 37 -167.66 11.90 0.94
CA ARG A 37 -166.74 12.07 -0.18
C ARG A 37 -165.29 12.19 0.28
N VAL A 38 -165.02 12.91 1.37
CA VAL A 38 -163.69 12.99 1.99
C VAL A 38 -163.27 11.63 2.58
N GLU A 39 -164.19 10.91 3.22
CA GLU A 39 -163.94 9.55 3.72
C GLU A 39 -163.64 8.55 2.58
N ALA A 40 -164.16 8.78 1.36
CA ALA A 40 -163.90 7.95 0.19
C ALA A 40 -162.64 8.34 -0.59
N GLU A 41 -162.28 9.62 -0.63
CA GLU A 41 -161.11 10.13 -1.38
C GLU A 41 -159.81 10.02 -0.56
N THR A 42 -159.88 9.93 0.77
CA THR A 42 -158.72 9.66 1.64
C THR A 42 -159.02 8.55 2.64
N PRO A 43 -158.95 7.26 2.24
CA PRO A 43 -159.06 6.15 3.18
C PRO A 43 -157.70 5.93 3.84
N LEU A 44 -157.34 6.79 4.79
CA LEU A 44 -156.30 6.45 5.76
C LEU A 44 -157.03 5.91 6.98
N THR A 45 -157.13 4.59 7.07
CA THR A 45 -157.64 3.96 8.28
C THR A 45 -156.68 4.25 9.44
N LEU A 46 -157.17 4.32 10.68
CA LEU A 46 -156.34 4.58 11.86
C LEU A 46 -155.16 3.59 11.95
N ASN A 47 -155.36 2.36 11.47
CA ASN A 47 -154.36 1.31 11.43
C ASN A 47 -153.25 1.58 10.38
N GLU A 48 -153.56 2.15 9.22
CA GLU A 48 -152.55 2.52 8.22
C GLU A 48 -151.71 3.72 8.67
N ILE A 49 -152.31 4.70 9.36
CA ILE A 49 -151.56 5.81 9.97
C ILE A 49 -150.60 5.28 11.04
N GLN A 50 -151.05 4.31 11.85
CA GLN A 50 -150.19 3.66 12.84
C GLN A 50 -149.08 2.85 12.17
N ALA A 51 -149.37 2.11 11.09
CA ALA A 51 -148.37 1.36 10.34
C ALA A 51 -147.33 2.27 9.67
N GLN A 52 -147.73 3.42 9.10
CA GLN A 52 -146.80 4.41 8.56
C GLN A 52 -145.94 5.05 9.64
N ARG A 53 -146.53 5.40 10.80
CA ARG A 53 -145.78 5.94 11.95
C ARG A 53 -144.77 4.92 12.45
N ASP A 54 -145.17 3.67 12.59
CA ASP A 54 -144.30 2.61 13.10
C ASP A 54 -143.27 2.19 12.03
N GLY A 55 -143.59 2.29 10.74
CA GLY A 55 -142.65 2.17 9.62
C GLY A 55 -141.59 3.26 9.61
N LEU A 56 -141.97 4.53 9.77
CA LEU A 56 -141.03 5.66 9.90
C LEU A 56 -140.12 5.49 11.13
N ARG A 57 -140.66 5.00 12.25
CA ARG A 57 -139.86 4.65 13.44
C ARG A 57 -138.85 3.54 13.14
N ALA A 58 -139.25 2.52 12.41
CA ALA A 58 -138.34 1.43 12.01
C ALA A 58 -137.27 1.91 11.03
N GLU A 59 -137.61 2.73 10.04
CA GLU A 59 -136.65 3.34 9.12
C GLU A 59 -135.62 4.20 9.85
N HIS A 60 -136.07 5.04 10.79
CA HIS A 60 -135.17 5.84 11.62
C HIS A 60 -134.29 4.95 12.51
N ALA A 61 -134.85 3.93 13.16
CA ALA A 61 -134.07 3.00 13.97
C ALA A 61 -133.01 2.24 13.15
N ILE A 62 -133.34 1.83 11.92
CA ILE A 62 -132.39 1.18 11.02
C ILE A 62 -131.32 2.17 10.54
N ALA A 63 -131.70 3.40 10.20
CA ALA A 63 -130.76 4.44 9.78
C ALA A 63 -129.79 4.82 10.91
N GLU A 64 -130.31 5.00 12.13
CA GLU A 64 -129.53 5.23 13.34
C GLU A 64 -128.58 4.06 13.61
N ARG A 65 -129.07 2.82 13.56
CA ARG A 65 -128.22 1.64 13.75
C ARG A 65 -127.14 1.52 12.68
N LYS A 66 -127.45 1.82 11.42
CA LYS A 66 -126.46 1.85 10.33
C LYS A 66 -125.40 2.92 10.59
N LEU A 67 -125.81 4.11 11.02
CA LEU A 67 -124.89 5.19 11.37
C LEU A 67 -123.99 4.80 12.54
N GLU A 68 -124.54 4.24 13.62
CA GLU A 68 -123.77 3.71 14.75
C GLU A 68 -122.73 2.69 14.29
N LEU A 69 -123.13 1.70 13.49
CA LEU A 69 -122.21 0.68 12.97
C LEU A 69 -121.13 1.29 12.07
N THR A 70 -121.45 2.31 11.26
CA THR A 70 -120.42 3.00 10.46
C THR A 70 -119.49 3.83 11.33
N LEU A 71 -120.00 4.48 12.37
CA LEU A 71 -119.21 5.25 13.34
C LEU A 71 -118.25 4.32 14.08
N GLU A 72 -118.72 3.16 14.53
CA GLU A 72 -117.93 2.13 15.22
C GLU A 72 -116.86 1.55 14.29
N ASN A 73 -117.18 1.26 13.03
CA ASN A 73 -116.19 0.81 12.05
C ASN A 73 -115.11 1.88 11.75
N VAL A 74 -115.50 3.15 11.67
CA VAL A 74 -114.55 4.25 11.43
C VAL A 74 -113.69 4.51 12.67
N SER A 75 -114.28 4.46 13.87
CA SER A 75 -113.54 4.62 15.12
C SER A 75 -112.55 3.48 15.33
N GLU A 76 -112.94 2.24 15.01
CA GLU A 76 -112.03 1.09 15.06
C GLU A 76 -110.89 1.23 14.05
N LYS A 77 -111.16 1.63 12.81
CA LYS A 77 -110.12 1.91 11.80
C LYS A 77 -109.19 3.03 12.24
N ALA A 78 -109.73 4.12 12.80
CA ALA A 78 -108.94 5.23 13.32
C ALA A 78 -108.05 4.76 14.48
N ALA A 79 -108.57 3.96 15.42
CA ALA A 79 -107.78 3.40 16.51
C ALA A 79 -106.64 2.50 16.00
N ARG A 80 -106.90 1.64 15.00
CA ARG A 80 -105.87 0.80 14.36
C ARG A 80 -104.79 1.64 13.69
N GLN A 81 -105.17 2.66 12.91
CA GLN A 81 -104.21 3.55 12.26
C GLN A 81 -103.36 4.34 13.25
N LEU A 82 -103.96 4.78 14.36
CA LEU A 82 -103.25 5.52 15.41
C LEU A 82 -102.24 4.62 16.13
N ALA A 83 -102.57 3.33 16.33
CA ALA A 83 -101.64 2.33 16.84
C ALA A 83 -100.48 2.06 15.86
N GLU A 84 -100.75 1.89 14.56
CA GLU A 84 -99.72 1.69 13.53
C GLU A 84 -98.79 2.92 13.40
N LEU A 85 -99.35 4.13 13.43
CA LEU A 85 -98.56 5.37 13.44
C LEU A 85 -97.67 5.45 14.68
N SER A 86 -98.21 5.11 15.85
CA SER A 86 -97.44 5.10 17.10
C SER A 86 -96.29 4.10 17.06
N GLU A 87 -96.47 2.95 16.43
CA GLU A 87 -95.41 1.95 16.24
C GLU A 87 -94.34 2.45 15.26
N LYS A 88 -94.76 3.01 14.12
CA LYS A 88 -93.84 3.61 13.14
C LYS A 88 -93.06 4.78 13.73
N ASP A 89 -93.69 5.64 14.53
CA ASP A 89 -93.02 6.75 15.22
C ASP A 89 -91.99 6.24 16.23
N ARG A 90 -92.27 5.15 16.95
CA ARG A 90 -91.29 4.49 17.83
C ARG A 90 -90.10 3.96 17.04
N LEU A 91 -90.33 3.26 15.93
CA LEU A 91 -89.26 2.77 15.07
C LEU A 91 -88.44 3.91 14.47
N ALA A 92 -89.09 4.98 14.01
CA ALA A 92 -88.42 6.16 13.47
C ALA A 92 -87.53 6.84 14.52
N ARG A 93 -88.01 6.97 15.77
CA ARG A 93 -87.20 7.50 16.88
C ARG A 93 -86.01 6.62 17.22
N ASN A 94 -86.19 5.30 17.24
CA ASN A 94 -85.10 4.36 17.51
C ASN A 94 -84.03 4.44 16.41
N LEU A 95 -84.45 4.40 15.14
CA LEU A 95 -83.53 4.53 14.00
C LEU A 95 -82.82 5.89 13.98
N ALA A 96 -83.51 6.97 14.31
CA ALA A 96 -82.89 8.29 14.45
C ALA A 96 -81.84 8.32 15.57
N GLY A 97 -82.11 7.65 16.69
CA GLY A 97 -81.15 7.46 17.79
C GLY A 97 -79.92 6.65 17.36
N ASP A 98 -80.12 5.54 16.65
CA ASP A 98 -79.02 4.70 16.14
C ASP A 98 -78.16 5.44 15.12
N LEU A 99 -78.78 6.25 14.23
CA LEU A 99 -78.06 7.10 13.29
C LEU A 99 -77.23 8.16 14.02
N ALA A 100 -77.80 8.84 15.01
CA ALA A 100 -77.08 9.82 15.81
C ALA A 100 -75.90 9.19 16.57
N ALA A 101 -76.08 8.00 17.13
CA ALA A 101 -75.00 7.25 17.77
C ALA A 101 -73.91 6.87 16.78
N ARG A 102 -74.28 6.39 15.59
CA ARG A 102 -73.31 6.08 14.52
C ARG A 102 -72.56 7.31 14.04
N ASP A 103 -73.23 8.43 13.85
CA ASP A 103 -72.60 9.68 13.44
C ASP A 103 -71.59 10.17 14.50
N ALA A 104 -71.90 10.01 15.79
CA ALA A 104 -70.95 10.28 16.86
C ALA A 104 -69.72 9.37 16.79
N THR A 105 -69.90 8.05 16.59
CA THR A 105 -68.77 7.12 16.44
C THR A 105 -67.93 7.40 15.19
N VAL A 106 -68.55 7.79 14.08
CA VAL A 106 -67.84 8.15 12.85
C VAL A 106 -67.03 9.43 13.04
N ALA A 107 -67.57 10.42 13.75
CA ALA A 107 -66.85 11.64 14.10
C ALA A 107 -65.63 11.35 15.00
N GLU A 108 -65.80 10.50 16.00
CA GLU A 108 -64.71 10.06 16.89
C GLU A 108 -63.62 9.31 16.13
N LEU A 109 -64.00 8.33 15.28
CA LEU A 109 -63.06 7.57 14.45
C LEU A 109 -62.31 8.48 13.46
N ARG A 110 -62.98 9.47 12.87
CA ARG A 110 -62.34 10.45 11.98
C ARG A 110 -61.33 11.31 12.74
N SER A 111 -61.65 11.74 13.96
CA SER A 111 -60.69 12.48 14.81
C SER A 111 -59.48 11.62 15.16
N ALA A 112 -59.71 10.37 15.57
CA ALA A 112 -58.64 9.43 15.90
C ALA A 112 -57.73 9.15 14.70
N LEU A 113 -58.30 8.98 13.50
CA LEU A 113 -57.54 8.84 12.26
C LEU A 113 -56.71 10.08 11.96
N ALA A 114 -57.30 11.28 12.06
CA ALA A 114 -56.58 12.53 11.81
C ALA A 114 -55.40 12.73 12.80
N ASP A 115 -55.54 12.30 14.05
CA ASP A 115 -54.46 12.38 15.02
C ASP A 115 -53.37 11.32 14.77
N ARG A 116 -53.75 10.11 14.36
CA ARG A 116 -52.78 9.09 13.90
C ARG A 116 -52.03 9.54 12.66
N ASP A 117 -52.69 10.18 11.69
CA ASP A 117 -52.03 10.72 10.50
C ASP A 117 -50.99 11.79 10.86
N LYS A 118 -51.30 12.68 11.83
CA LYS A 118 -50.32 13.65 12.34
C LYS A 118 -49.15 12.97 13.04
N GLU A 119 -49.38 11.91 13.81
CA GLU A 119 -48.32 11.13 14.45
C GLU A 119 -47.43 10.44 13.42
N LEU A 120 -48.03 9.85 12.39
CA LEU A 120 -47.30 9.23 11.27
C LEU A 120 -46.48 10.28 10.50
N GLU A 121 -47.02 11.47 10.25
CA GLU A 121 -46.28 12.55 9.59
C GLU A 121 -45.09 13.01 10.45
N LYS A 122 -45.27 13.12 11.78
CA LYS A 122 -44.17 13.42 12.70
C LYS A 122 -43.11 12.33 12.69
N ALA A 123 -43.51 11.06 12.76
CA ALA A 123 -42.60 9.91 12.73
C ALA A 123 -41.82 9.87 11.40
N ALA A 124 -42.50 10.10 10.27
CA ALA A 124 -41.87 10.17 8.95
C ALA A 124 -40.82 11.30 8.88
N LYS A 125 -41.11 12.48 9.42
CA LYS A 125 -40.14 13.59 9.50
C LYS A 125 -38.91 13.22 10.35
N VAL A 126 -39.11 12.52 11.47
CA VAL A 126 -38.02 12.05 12.33
C VAL A 126 -37.16 11.02 11.60
N ILE A 127 -37.76 10.05 10.90
CA ILE A 127 -37.05 9.04 10.11
C ILE A 127 -36.18 9.72 9.04
N VAL A 128 -36.75 10.63 8.25
CA VAL A 128 -35.98 11.38 7.23
C VAL A 128 -34.84 12.19 7.85
N GLY A 129 -35.05 12.77 9.04
CA GLY A 129 -33.99 13.45 9.79
C GLY A 129 -32.85 12.51 10.22
N HIS A 130 -33.18 11.31 10.68
CA HIS A 130 -32.20 10.28 11.04
C HIS A 130 -31.47 9.70 9.82
N GLU A 131 -32.16 9.46 8.71
CA GLU A 131 -31.55 9.04 7.45
C GLU A 131 -30.49 10.04 6.97
N ARG A 132 -30.82 11.34 6.97
CA ARG A 132 -29.83 12.39 6.63
C ARG A 132 -28.64 12.41 7.57
N SER A 133 -28.87 12.21 8.87
CA SER A 133 -27.79 12.16 9.87
C SER A 133 -26.91 10.93 9.68
N LEU A 134 -27.49 9.79 9.30
CA LEU A 134 -26.76 8.57 8.96
C LEU A 134 -25.94 8.74 7.68
N GLU A 135 -26.52 9.36 6.65
CA GLU A 135 -25.82 9.65 5.39
C GLU A 135 -24.62 10.59 5.64
N GLN A 136 -24.80 11.65 6.43
CA GLN A 136 -23.70 12.52 6.86
C GLN A 136 -22.59 11.73 7.56
N ARG A 137 -22.93 10.90 8.56
CA ARG A 137 -21.95 10.05 9.26
C ARG A 137 -21.26 9.05 8.34
N SER A 138 -21.98 8.47 7.38
CA SER A 138 -21.39 7.56 6.40
C SER A 138 -20.36 8.28 5.53
N SER A 139 -20.66 9.50 5.09
CA SER A 139 -19.72 10.33 4.31
C SER A 139 -18.49 10.75 5.13
N GLU A 140 -18.67 11.06 6.41
CA GLU A 140 -17.57 11.34 7.34
C GLU A 140 -16.69 10.11 7.56
N LEU A 141 -17.29 8.93 7.71
CA LEU A 141 -16.56 7.67 7.84
C LEU A 141 -15.78 7.34 6.57
N GLU A 142 -16.35 7.54 5.39
CA GLU A 142 -15.63 7.36 4.12
C GLU A 142 -14.45 8.32 4.00
N LEU A 143 -14.64 9.59 4.37
CA LEU A 143 -13.55 10.57 4.37
C LEU A 143 -12.45 10.18 5.35
N LEU A 144 -12.81 9.75 6.56
CA LEU A 144 -11.86 9.28 7.56
C LEU A 144 -11.11 8.04 7.06
N HIS A 145 -11.80 7.12 6.40
CA HIS A 145 -11.20 5.93 5.82
C HIS A 145 -10.19 6.27 4.72
N ARG A 146 -10.53 7.20 3.82
CA ARG A 146 -9.59 7.73 2.80
C ARG A 146 -8.38 8.39 3.44
N ARG A 147 -8.57 9.18 4.51
CA ARG A 147 -7.46 9.79 5.26
C ARG A 147 -6.57 8.74 5.92
N MET A 148 -7.16 7.73 6.56
CA MET A 148 -6.40 6.62 7.15
C MET A 148 -5.60 5.85 6.10
N ALA A 149 -6.20 5.55 4.95
CA ALA A 149 -5.49 4.92 3.83
C ALA A 149 -4.31 5.78 3.35
N SER A 150 -4.50 7.10 3.21
CA SER A 150 -3.40 8.00 2.83
C SER A 150 -2.30 8.08 3.88
N LEU A 151 -2.65 8.07 5.17
CA LEU A 151 -1.68 8.08 6.26
C LEU A 151 -0.91 6.74 6.32
N ALA A 152 -1.58 5.62 6.07
CA ALA A 152 -0.93 4.32 5.96
C ALA A 152 0.07 4.29 4.79
N MET A 153 -0.31 4.76 3.60
CA MET A 153 0.61 4.88 2.46
C MET A 153 1.81 5.79 2.77
N ASN A 154 1.59 6.91 3.47
CA ASN A 154 2.69 7.79 3.88
C ASN A 154 3.60 7.11 4.92
N ALA A 155 3.03 6.33 5.85
CA ALA A 155 3.81 5.57 6.82
C ALA A 155 4.65 4.48 6.13
N ASP A 156 4.08 3.75 5.17
CA ASP A 156 4.80 2.76 4.38
C ASP A 156 5.94 3.41 3.56
N SER A 157 5.67 4.58 2.95
CA SER A 157 6.70 5.35 2.25
C SER A 157 7.85 5.76 3.18
N LEU A 158 7.53 6.28 4.37
CA LEU A 158 8.53 6.66 5.37
C LEU A 158 9.29 5.44 5.91
N GLN A 159 8.65 4.27 6.02
CA GLN A 159 9.34 3.02 6.39
C GLN A 159 10.32 2.57 5.31
N ILE A 160 9.94 2.66 4.03
CA ILE A 160 10.83 2.37 2.91
C ILE A 160 12.00 3.35 2.91
N GLU A 161 11.75 4.65 3.09
CA GLU A 161 12.80 5.66 3.21
C GLU A 161 13.73 5.38 4.40
N ALA A 162 13.18 5.05 5.56
CA ALA A 162 13.98 4.71 6.74
C ALA A 162 14.85 3.47 6.51
N ALA A 163 14.32 2.44 5.86
CA ALA A 163 15.09 1.25 5.48
C ALA A 163 16.19 1.59 4.45
N ALA A 164 15.89 2.43 3.46
CA ALA A 164 16.87 2.93 2.50
C ALA A 164 17.97 3.78 3.17
N GLN A 165 17.62 4.61 4.16
CA GLN A 165 18.61 5.36 4.94
C GLN A 165 19.44 4.43 5.84
N SER A 166 18.83 3.40 6.44
CA SER A 166 19.55 2.40 7.25
C SER A 166 20.59 1.67 6.40
N THR A 167 20.21 1.16 5.23
CA THR A 167 21.15 0.52 4.30
C THR A 167 22.24 1.49 3.81
N ARG A 168 21.90 2.77 3.58
CA ARG A 168 22.91 3.79 3.25
C ARG A 168 23.88 4.04 4.40
N ILE A 169 23.40 4.07 5.64
CA ILE A 169 24.25 4.20 6.83
C ILE A 169 25.16 2.97 6.98
N GLU A 170 24.65 1.77 6.75
CA GLU A 170 25.44 0.52 6.76
C GLU A 170 26.54 0.55 5.70
N ASN A 171 26.23 0.91 4.46
CA ASN A 171 27.22 1.05 3.39
C ASN A 171 28.29 2.10 3.74
N LEU A 172 27.88 3.28 4.22
CA LEU A 172 28.84 4.32 4.64
C LEU A 172 29.68 3.87 5.85
N ALA A 173 29.12 3.07 6.75
CA ALA A 173 29.86 2.51 7.88
C ALA A 173 30.90 1.48 7.41
N ASP A 174 30.57 0.67 6.39
CA ASP A 174 31.50 -0.28 5.77
C ASP A 174 32.58 0.44 4.95
N ASP A 175 32.24 1.47 4.17
CA ASP A 175 33.20 2.35 3.48
C ASP A 175 34.16 3.00 4.49
N LEU A 176 33.64 3.45 5.64
CA LEU A 176 34.45 4.02 6.71
C LEU A 176 35.36 2.96 7.35
N ARG A 177 34.90 1.71 7.47
CA ARG A 177 35.71 0.59 7.97
C ARG A 177 36.83 0.26 6.98
N GLU A 178 36.52 0.18 5.69
CA GLU A 178 37.49 -0.04 4.61
C GLU A 178 38.52 1.09 4.56
N ALA A 179 38.08 2.36 4.51
CA ALA A 179 38.98 3.51 4.54
C ALA A 179 39.86 3.56 5.81
N ARG A 180 39.34 3.11 6.96
CA ARG A 180 40.13 2.98 8.19
C ARG A 180 41.14 1.85 8.09
N GLN A 181 40.80 0.73 7.46
CA GLN A 181 41.70 -0.38 7.21
C GLN A 181 42.80 0.01 6.21
N ASP A 182 42.45 0.63 5.10
CA ASP A 182 43.40 1.18 4.13
C ASP A 182 44.36 2.19 4.75
N LYS A 183 43.85 3.05 5.65
CA LYS A 183 44.71 3.98 6.40
C LYS A 183 45.68 3.22 7.31
N ARG A 184 45.21 2.18 8.02
CA ARG A 184 46.09 1.35 8.86
C ARG A 184 47.15 0.65 8.02
N ASP A 185 46.77 0.05 6.90
CA ASP A 185 47.68 -0.64 5.99
C ASP A 185 48.68 0.34 5.37
N SER A 186 48.23 1.55 5.00
CA SER A 186 49.10 2.63 4.52
C SER A 186 50.06 3.12 5.60
N ASP A 187 49.60 3.29 6.83
CA ASP A 187 50.45 3.67 7.97
C ASP A 187 51.45 2.56 8.32
N GLU A 188 51.07 1.29 8.21
CA GLU A 188 51.98 0.15 8.34
C GLU A 188 53.02 0.10 7.21
N ARG A 189 52.59 0.33 5.96
CA ARG A 189 53.51 0.45 4.81
C ARG A 189 54.47 1.61 4.98
N LYS A 190 54.00 2.77 5.46
CA LYS A 190 54.84 3.92 5.80
C LYS A 190 55.83 3.58 6.90
N ARG A 191 55.40 2.91 7.98
CA ARG A 191 56.31 2.46 9.06
C ARG A 191 57.37 1.49 8.55
N LYS A 192 56.99 0.53 7.70
CA LYS A 192 57.95 -0.39 7.05
C LYS A 192 58.94 0.37 6.17
N ALA A 193 58.45 1.27 5.32
CA ALA A 193 59.31 2.11 4.49
C ALA A 193 60.23 3.01 5.33
N GLU A 194 59.76 3.56 6.46
CA GLU A 194 60.58 4.33 7.39
C GLU A 194 61.66 3.47 8.07
N THR A 195 61.33 2.23 8.47
CA THR A 195 62.32 1.31 9.03
C THR A 195 63.32 0.88 7.97
N ASP A 196 62.90 0.62 6.74
CA ASP A 196 63.76 0.26 5.62
C ASP A 196 64.66 1.44 5.23
N LEU A 197 64.13 2.66 5.21
CA LEU A 197 64.91 3.89 5.02
C LEU A 197 65.97 4.05 6.12
N LYS A 198 65.62 3.82 7.39
CA LYS A 198 66.59 3.84 8.49
C LYS A 198 67.64 2.74 8.35
N ALA A 199 67.25 1.54 7.94
CA ALA A 199 68.18 0.44 7.69
C ALA A 199 69.13 0.74 6.53
N ILE A 200 68.63 1.28 5.43
CA ILE A 200 69.43 1.74 4.28
C ILE A 200 70.33 2.90 4.69
N GLN A 201 69.84 3.86 5.48
CA GLN A 201 70.68 4.94 6.02
C GLN A 201 71.81 4.38 6.88
N HIS A 202 71.53 3.44 7.77
CA HIS A 202 72.57 2.78 8.57
C HIS A 202 73.55 1.96 7.72
N ALA A 203 73.06 1.25 6.70
CA ALA A 203 73.92 0.52 5.77
C ALA A 203 74.80 1.48 4.95
N LEU A 204 74.25 2.61 4.51
CA LEU A 204 75.00 3.66 3.82
C LEU A 204 76.03 4.30 4.76
N GLU A 205 75.69 4.59 6.01
CA GLU A 205 76.64 5.06 7.02
C GLU A 205 77.77 4.03 7.26
N GLN A 206 77.44 2.73 7.26
CA GLN A 206 78.44 1.66 7.36
C GLN A 206 79.33 1.61 6.12
N GLU A 207 78.78 1.71 4.91
CA GLU A 207 79.56 1.76 3.66
C GLU A 207 80.41 3.04 3.57
N VAL A 208 79.92 4.19 4.01
CA VAL A 208 80.70 5.44 4.10
C VAL A 208 81.81 5.31 5.14
N LYS A 209 81.57 4.65 6.28
CA LYS A 209 82.62 4.34 7.26
C LYS A 209 83.66 3.39 6.66
N ARG A 210 83.23 2.34 5.94
CA ARG A 210 84.13 1.41 5.23
C ARG A 210 84.92 2.11 4.15
N SER A 211 84.29 2.98 3.35
CA SER A 211 84.97 3.76 2.32
C SER A 211 85.96 4.74 2.94
N ALA A 212 85.61 5.42 4.03
CA ALA A 212 86.54 6.28 4.77
C ALA A 212 87.69 5.49 5.40
N GLU A 213 87.47 4.27 5.88
CA GLU A 213 88.54 3.36 6.33
C GLU A 213 89.44 2.91 5.19
N LEU A 214 88.86 2.55 4.03
CA LEU A 214 89.60 2.20 2.82
C LEU A 214 90.39 3.40 2.29
N GLU A 215 89.83 4.60 2.29
CA GLU A 215 90.51 5.85 1.95
C GLU A 215 91.67 6.12 2.93
N LYS A 216 91.49 5.90 4.23
CA LYS A 216 92.58 5.98 5.20
C LYS A 216 93.68 4.96 4.91
N ARG A 217 93.33 3.72 4.56
CA ARG A 217 94.30 2.68 4.16
C ARG A 217 95.02 3.05 2.87
N ALA A 218 94.31 3.56 1.87
CA ALA A 218 94.89 4.05 0.62
C ALA A 218 95.84 5.23 0.87
N ASN A 219 95.45 6.19 1.72
CA ASN A 219 96.31 7.30 2.13
C ASN A 219 97.53 6.82 2.94
N ALA A 220 97.39 5.78 3.77
CA ALA A 220 98.51 5.17 4.48
C ALA A 220 99.47 4.45 3.52
N LEU A 221 98.95 3.72 2.53
CA LEU A 221 99.76 3.11 1.47
C LEU A 221 100.42 4.17 0.59
N LEU A 222 99.73 5.27 0.26
CA LEU A 222 100.33 6.43 -0.43
C LEU A 222 101.43 7.07 0.41
N ARG A 223 101.25 7.18 1.73
CA ARG A 223 102.32 7.64 2.63
C ARG A 223 103.49 6.66 2.64
N GLN A 224 103.25 5.36 2.72
CA GLN A 224 104.30 4.33 2.64
C GLN A 224 105.03 4.36 1.30
N LEU A 225 104.31 4.57 0.20
CA LEU A 225 104.88 4.80 -1.13
C LEU A 225 105.73 6.06 -1.13
N SER A 226 105.22 7.19 -0.63
CA SER A 226 105.98 8.44 -0.55
C SER A 226 107.21 8.34 0.37
N ASP A 227 107.14 7.54 1.45
CA ASP A 227 108.29 7.26 2.32
C ASP A 227 109.29 6.34 1.62
N SER A 228 108.80 5.37 0.82
CA SER A 228 109.66 4.52 -0.01
C SER A 228 110.31 5.28 -1.15
N GLU A 229 109.59 6.20 -1.80
CA GLU A 229 110.10 7.14 -2.81
C GLU A 229 111.06 8.15 -2.18
N ALA A 230 110.80 8.63 -0.97
CA ALA A 230 111.74 9.47 -0.24
C ALA A 230 112.99 8.69 0.19
N ARG A 231 112.87 7.40 0.55
CA ARG A 231 114.01 6.50 0.79
C ARG A 231 114.79 6.24 -0.49
N LEU A 232 114.11 6.06 -1.63
CA LEU A 232 114.73 5.94 -2.94
C LEU A 232 115.42 7.24 -3.34
N SER A 233 114.80 8.40 -3.17
CA SER A 233 115.41 9.72 -3.43
C SER A 233 116.62 9.97 -2.52
N ARG A 234 116.61 9.49 -1.27
CA ARG A 234 117.80 9.53 -0.39
C ARG A 234 118.90 8.59 -0.90
N ARG A 235 118.56 7.38 -1.34
CA ARG A 235 119.49 6.43 -1.98
C ARG A 235 120.06 6.99 -3.28
N GLU A 236 119.25 7.65 -4.09
CA GLU A 236 119.66 8.34 -5.32
C GLU A 236 120.60 9.51 -5.00
N LYS A 237 120.29 10.34 -3.99
CA LYS A 237 121.20 11.41 -3.54
C LYS A 237 122.50 10.86 -2.93
N GLU A 238 122.49 9.67 -2.35
CA GLU A 238 123.72 8.97 -1.92
C GLU A 238 124.52 8.45 -3.11
N ILE A 239 123.87 7.89 -4.13
CA ILE A 239 124.49 7.52 -5.42
C ILE A 239 125.10 8.75 -6.10
N GLU A 240 124.43 9.90 -6.05
CA GLU A 240 124.91 11.15 -6.64
C GLU A 240 126.16 11.70 -5.91
N ARG A 241 126.20 11.61 -4.58
CA ARG A 241 127.40 11.97 -3.78
C ARG A 241 128.55 10.98 -3.97
N ILE A 242 128.26 9.69 -4.20
CA ILE A 242 129.28 8.68 -4.53
C ILE A 242 129.84 8.93 -5.93
N ASN A 243 129.00 9.32 -6.89
CA ASN A 243 129.41 9.71 -8.24
C ASN A 243 130.21 11.03 -8.27
N GLU A 244 129.91 12.00 -7.40
CA GLU A 244 130.73 13.22 -7.25
C GLU A 244 132.08 12.96 -6.56
N ARG A 245 132.15 12.02 -5.60
CA ARG A 245 133.42 11.55 -5.01
C ARG A 245 134.26 10.77 -6.02
N LEU A 246 133.63 10.00 -6.92
CA LEU A 246 134.30 9.36 -8.04
C LEU A 246 134.80 10.38 -9.09
N ARG A 247 134.03 11.44 -9.39
CA ARG A 247 134.48 12.52 -10.30
C ARG A 247 135.69 13.31 -9.78
N LYS A 248 135.86 13.47 -8.47
CA LYS A 248 137.01 14.18 -7.88
C LYS A 248 138.26 13.30 -7.71
N VAL A 249 138.13 11.98 -7.61
CA VAL A 249 139.27 11.04 -7.61
C VAL A 249 139.73 10.67 -9.04
N LEU A 250 138.87 10.86 -10.05
CA LEU A 250 139.17 10.58 -11.46
C LEU A 250 139.78 11.77 -12.25
N ALA A 251 139.98 12.93 -11.61
CA ALA A 251 140.58 14.12 -12.25
C ALA A 251 142.11 14.25 -12.07
N ASP A 252 142.70 13.66 -11.01
CA ASP A 252 144.13 13.81 -10.68
C ASP A 252 145.00 12.55 -10.88
N GLY A 253 144.47 11.50 -11.50
CA GLY A 253 145.16 10.19 -11.62
C GLY A 253 145.32 9.67 -13.05
N ARG A 254 145.26 10.52 -14.08
CA ARG A 254 145.35 10.10 -15.49
C ARG A 254 146.81 10.02 -15.97
N ARG A 255 147.56 9.04 -15.46
CA ARG A 255 148.78 8.48 -16.08
C ARG A 255 148.75 6.97 -15.91
N GLN A 256 148.70 6.26 -17.05
CA GLN A 256 148.73 4.80 -17.24
C GLN A 256 147.46 4.09 -16.71
N GLY A 257 146.81 3.16 -17.41
CA GLY A 257 147.17 2.36 -18.57
C GLY A 257 146.75 0.92 -18.27
N SER A 258 145.86 0.34 -19.08
CA SER A 258 145.55 -1.11 -19.22
C SER A 258 144.85 -1.78 -18.01
N SER A 259 143.97 -2.78 -18.09
CA SER A 259 143.32 -3.50 -19.19
C SER A 259 142.42 -4.62 -18.62
N VAL A 260 141.54 -5.14 -19.49
CA VAL A 260 140.96 -6.49 -19.58
C VAL A 260 139.77 -6.94 -18.70
N LEU A 261 138.92 -7.74 -19.38
CA LEU A 261 138.12 -8.91 -18.97
C LEU A 261 136.61 -8.72 -18.76
N GLU A 262 135.87 -8.91 -19.86
CA GLU A 262 134.89 -10.00 -20.15
C GLU A 262 134.04 -10.68 -19.04
N PRO A 263 132.88 -11.30 -19.42
CA PRO A 263 131.68 -11.49 -18.60
C PRO A 263 131.65 -12.82 -17.81
N PRO A 264 130.55 -13.09 -17.08
CA PRO A 264 130.00 -14.44 -17.16
C PRO A 264 128.47 -14.53 -17.22
N ARG A 265 128.06 -15.55 -17.99
CA ARG A 265 126.75 -16.22 -18.01
C ARG A 265 126.49 -16.97 -16.71
N GLY A 266 125.21 -17.14 -16.37
CA GLY A 266 124.74 -18.40 -15.79
C GLY A 266 123.61 -18.30 -14.76
N LYS A 267 122.48 -18.93 -15.11
CA LYS A 267 121.56 -19.69 -14.24
C LYS A 267 120.53 -18.94 -13.37
N GLU A 268 119.57 -18.27 -13.99
CA GLU A 268 118.23 -18.02 -13.38
C GLU A 268 117.06 -18.15 -14.38
N ALA A 269 117.20 -19.02 -15.40
CA ALA A 269 116.18 -19.23 -16.44
C ALA A 269 115.24 -20.42 -16.17
N LEU A 270 115.08 -20.87 -14.92
CA LEU A 270 114.29 -22.07 -14.58
C LEU A 270 113.28 -21.89 -13.43
N VAL A 271 113.11 -20.68 -12.90
CA VAL A 271 112.09 -20.38 -11.86
C VAL A 271 110.85 -19.71 -12.45
N GLN A 272 110.99 -18.92 -13.52
CA GLN A 272 109.86 -18.20 -14.12
C GLN A 272 108.96 -19.08 -15.03
N THR A 273 109.49 -20.19 -15.56
CA THR A 273 108.69 -21.11 -16.38
C THR A 273 107.75 -21.98 -15.55
N GLN A 274 108.11 -22.34 -14.30
CA GLN A 274 107.21 -23.08 -13.42
C GLN A 274 106.08 -22.21 -12.85
N GLU A 275 106.36 -20.95 -12.52
CA GLU A 275 105.36 -20.02 -12.00
C GLU A 275 104.33 -19.63 -13.07
N THR A 276 104.74 -19.49 -14.33
CA THR A 276 103.82 -19.20 -15.45
C THR A 276 102.93 -20.39 -15.82
N LEU A 277 103.40 -21.63 -15.67
CA LEU A 277 102.57 -22.82 -15.84
C LEU A 277 101.57 -23.00 -14.69
N ARG A 278 101.99 -22.80 -13.43
CA ARG A 278 101.08 -22.86 -12.27
C ARG A 278 100.00 -21.79 -12.33
N LEU A 279 100.35 -20.56 -12.69
CA LEU A 279 99.37 -19.48 -12.83
C LEU A 279 98.35 -19.78 -13.94
N ARG A 280 98.79 -20.43 -15.04
CA ARG A 280 97.89 -20.86 -16.12
C ARG A 280 96.95 -21.99 -15.69
N GLU A 281 97.42 -22.94 -14.88
CA GLU A 281 96.55 -23.99 -14.31
C GLU A 281 95.54 -23.44 -13.30
N GLU A 282 95.94 -22.50 -12.45
CA GLU A 282 95.05 -21.84 -11.49
C GLU A 282 93.99 -20.97 -12.19
N MET A 283 94.36 -20.23 -13.25
CA MET A 283 93.38 -19.47 -14.03
C MET A 283 92.40 -20.39 -14.77
N ASN A 284 92.86 -21.53 -15.31
CA ASN A 284 91.98 -22.48 -15.99
C ASN A 284 91.05 -23.22 -15.01
N THR A 285 91.50 -23.53 -13.80
CA THR A 285 90.64 -24.15 -12.77
C THR A 285 89.59 -23.16 -12.27
N LEU A 286 89.97 -21.90 -12.00
CA LEU A 286 89.04 -20.86 -11.60
C LEU A 286 88.00 -20.56 -12.69
N ALA A 287 88.42 -20.49 -13.96
CA ALA A 287 87.52 -20.30 -15.09
C ALA A 287 86.50 -21.45 -15.20
N SER A 288 86.92 -22.70 -15.02
CA SER A 288 86.01 -23.85 -15.06
C SER A 288 84.96 -23.83 -13.94
N GLN A 289 85.32 -23.37 -12.74
CA GLN A 289 84.40 -23.27 -11.60
C GLN A 289 83.36 -22.16 -11.79
N VAL A 290 83.76 -21.00 -12.28
CA VAL A 290 82.84 -19.88 -12.55
C VAL A 290 81.86 -20.25 -13.65
N VAL A 291 82.33 -20.86 -14.73
CA VAL A 291 81.46 -21.30 -15.85
C VAL A 291 80.50 -22.42 -15.40
N ALA A 292 80.95 -23.36 -14.57
CA ALA A 292 80.08 -24.39 -13.99
C ALA A 292 79.03 -23.80 -13.02
N MET A 293 79.38 -22.75 -12.27
CA MET A 293 78.44 -22.05 -11.38
C MET A 293 77.38 -21.26 -12.17
N VAL A 294 77.77 -20.64 -13.29
CA VAL A 294 76.85 -19.94 -14.20
C VAL A 294 75.88 -20.94 -14.86
N ALA A 295 76.38 -22.07 -15.37
CA ALA A 295 75.53 -23.13 -15.91
C ALA A 295 74.51 -23.64 -14.89
N ARG A 296 74.89 -23.75 -13.61
CA ARG A 296 73.98 -24.12 -12.51
C ARG A 296 72.89 -23.08 -12.22
N LEU A 297 73.20 -21.79 -12.34
CA LEU A 297 72.25 -20.70 -12.12
C LEU A 297 71.28 -20.54 -13.30
N GLU A 298 71.72 -20.83 -14.52
CA GLU A 298 70.92 -20.70 -15.74
C GLU A 298 70.02 -21.91 -16.03
N GLY A 299 70.31 -23.07 -15.45
CA GLY A 299 69.47 -24.28 -15.57
C GLY A 299 69.59 -24.98 -16.94
N PRO A 300 68.71 -25.96 -17.26
CA PRO A 300 68.86 -26.90 -18.39
C PRO A 300 68.87 -26.26 -19.79
N SER A 301 68.65 -24.96 -19.89
CA SER A 301 68.60 -24.17 -21.13
C SER A 301 69.74 -23.14 -21.22
N SER A 302 70.83 -23.33 -20.48
CA SER A 302 72.01 -22.46 -20.57
C SER A 302 72.71 -22.60 -21.92
N ALA A 303 73.16 -21.47 -22.48
CA ALA A 303 74.00 -21.44 -23.68
C ALA A 303 75.33 -22.19 -23.50
N VAL A 304 75.79 -22.36 -22.24
CA VAL A 304 77.00 -23.12 -21.90
C VAL A 304 76.80 -24.62 -22.12
N ASP A 305 75.64 -25.17 -21.74
CA ASP A 305 75.32 -26.58 -21.93
C ASP A 305 75.12 -26.92 -23.42
N GLU A 306 74.53 -26.00 -24.19
CA GLU A 306 74.39 -26.14 -25.65
C GLU A 306 75.76 -26.17 -26.36
N LEU A 307 76.70 -25.32 -25.93
CA LEU A 307 78.07 -25.30 -26.44
C LEU A 307 78.88 -26.52 -26.02
N LEU A 308 78.71 -27.04 -24.81
CA LEU A 308 79.35 -28.27 -24.33
C LEU A 308 78.83 -29.52 -25.06
N ALA A 309 77.53 -29.55 -25.40
CA ALA A 309 76.93 -30.61 -26.21
C ALA A 309 77.48 -30.60 -27.65
N LYS A 310 77.67 -29.41 -28.23
CA LYS A 310 78.22 -29.24 -29.58
C LYS A 310 79.72 -29.57 -29.65
N ALA A 311 80.49 -29.18 -28.63
CA ALA A 311 81.93 -29.44 -28.54
C ALA A 311 82.28 -30.93 -28.36
N GLY A 312 81.35 -31.78 -27.94
CA GLY A 312 81.58 -33.23 -27.77
C GLY A 312 81.85 -34.01 -29.07
N SER A 313 81.70 -33.38 -30.24
CA SER A 313 81.84 -34.05 -31.53
C SER A 313 83.17 -33.82 -32.26
N GLU A 314 84.03 -32.88 -31.83
CA GLU A 314 85.13 -32.40 -32.68
C GLU A 314 86.52 -32.24 -32.04
N THR A 315 86.78 -32.71 -30.82
CA THR A 315 88.12 -32.59 -30.22
C THR A 315 88.80 -33.96 -30.02
N SER A 316 89.78 -34.26 -30.87
CA SER A 316 90.77 -35.32 -30.60
C SER A 316 91.66 -34.92 -29.41
N PRO A 317 92.09 -35.86 -28.56
CA PRO A 317 92.94 -35.56 -27.42
C PRO A 317 94.27 -34.96 -27.89
N VAL A 318 94.60 -33.78 -27.38
CA VAL A 318 95.88 -33.12 -27.61
C VAL A 318 96.84 -33.61 -26.52
N TYR A 319 97.99 -34.14 -26.93
CA TYR A 319 99.04 -34.62 -26.04
C TYR A 319 100.14 -33.58 -25.92
N ASP A 320 100.69 -33.40 -24.72
CA ASP A 320 101.83 -32.51 -24.48
C ASP A 320 103.16 -33.19 -24.90
N GLU A 321 104.27 -32.44 -24.91
CA GLU A 321 105.63 -32.91 -25.26
C GLU A 321 106.10 -34.12 -24.43
N ASN A 322 105.44 -34.41 -23.30
CA ASN A 322 105.71 -35.52 -22.39
C ASN A 322 104.75 -36.73 -22.55
N GLY A 323 103.83 -36.71 -23.52
CA GLY A 323 102.88 -37.81 -23.76
C GLY A 323 101.66 -37.85 -22.83
N GLU A 324 101.43 -36.80 -22.03
CA GLU A 324 100.26 -36.66 -21.17
C GLU A 324 99.10 -35.96 -21.88
N VAL A 325 97.86 -36.36 -21.58
CA VAL A 325 96.64 -35.80 -22.19
C VAL A 325 96.38 -34.40 -21.61
N ILE A 326 96.38 -33.38 -22.47
CA ILE A 326 96.02 -32.01 -22.08
C ILE A 326 94.50 -31.96 -21.88
N VAL A 327 94.06 -31.94 -20.62
CA VAL A 327 92.63 -31.86 -20.29
C VAL A 327 92.09 -30.48 -20.66
N SER A 328 91.19 -30.45 -21.65
CA SER A 328 90.52 -29.24 -22.13
C SER A 328 89.64 -28.61 -21.04
N LEU A 329 89.39 -27.30 -21.16
CA LEU A 329 88.47 -26.58 -20.28
C LEU A 329 87.06 -27.20 -20.32
N ALA A 330 86.60 -27.63 -21.49
CA ALA A 330 85.30 -28.28 -21.67
C ALA A 330 85.18 -29.61 -20.89
N ASP A 331 86.26 -30.40 -20.85
CA ASP A 331 86.30 -31.67 -20.12
C ASP A 331 86.30 -31.45 -18.60
N ARG A 332 86.99 -30.39 -18.11
CA ARG A 332 86.96 -30.02 -16.69
C ARG A 332 85.58 -29.53 -16.26
N ILE A 333 84.89 -28.75 -17.09
CA ILE A 333 83.51 -28.31 -16.81
C ILE A 333 82.56 -29.51 -16.77
N ARG A 334 82.71 -30.47 -17.69
CA ARG A 334 81.93 -31.72 -17.69
C ARG A 334 82.20 -32.57 -16.45
N ALA A 335 83.46 -32.70 -16.03
CA ALA A 335 83.82 -33.42 -14.80
C ALA A 335 83.23 -32.75 -13.54
N LEU A 336 83.20 -31.41 -13.49
CA LEU A 336 82.57 -30.67 -12.40
C LEU A 336 81.04 -30.81 -12.40
N GLN A 337 80.39 -30.88 -13.57
CA GLN A 337 78.94 -31.14 -13.69
C GLN A 337 78.58 -32.57 -13.26
N VAL A 338 79.39 -33.58 -13.63
CA VAL A 338 79.19 -34.97 -13.20
C VAL A 338 79.36 -35.08 -11.68
N ALA A 339 80.43 -34.52 -11.11
CA ALA A 339 80.64 -34.50 -9.66
C ALA A 339 79.51 -33.76 -8.92
N ALA A 340 78.99 -32.68 -9.49
CA ALA A 340 77.85 -31.93 -8.97
C ALA A 340 76.52 -32.71 -9.05
N SER A 341 76.35 -33.55 -10.07
CA SER A 341 75.17 -34.43 -10.22
C SER A 341 75.21 -35.64 -9.28
N ASP A 342 76.40 -36.20 -9.03
CA ASP A 342 76.60 -37.29 -8.07
C ASP A 342 76.45 -36.80 -6.62
N ALA A 343 76.91 -35.58 -6.31
CA ALA A 343 76.66 -34.94 -5.02
C ALA A 343 75.16 -34.63 -4.77
N GLY A 344 74.39 -34.39 -5.83
CA GLY A 344 72.93 -34.22 -5.75
C GLY A 344 72.19 -35.53 -5.45
N LYS A 345 72.67 -36.67 -5.99
CA LYS A 345 72.10 -38.00 -5.71
C LYS A 345 72.43 -38.53 -4.31
N ALA A 346 73.50 -38.06 -3.68
CA ALA A 346 73.89 -38.44 -2.32
C ALA A 346 73.20 -37.61 -1.21
N ALA A 347 72.49 -36.54 -1.56
CA ALA A 347 71.84 -35.60 -0.63
C ALA A 347 70.30 -35.75 -0.53
N GLU A 348 69.72 -36.83 -1.08
CA GLU A 348 68.35 -37.26 -0.77
C GLU A 348 68.37 -38.26 0.41
N PRO A 349 68.05 -37.85 1.64
CA PRO A 349 67.64 -38.79 2.67
C PRO A 349 66.18 -39.20 2.45
N ARG A 350 65.95 -40.51 2.44
CA ARG A 350 64.64 -41.14 2.69
C ARG A 350 64.07 -40.75 4.05
#